data_AF-A0A1Y3TMS3-F1
#
_entry.id   AF-A0A1Y3TMS3-F1
#
_cell.length_a   1.000
_cell.length_b   1.000
_cell.length_c   1.000
_cell.angle_alpha   90.00
_cell.angle_beta   90.00
_cell.angle_gamma   90.00
#
_symmetry.space_group_name_H-M   'P 1'
#
loop_
_entity.id
_entity.type
_entity.pdbx_description
1 polymer ?
#
loop_
_entity_poly.entity_id
_entity_poly.type
_entity_poly.pdbx_seq_one_letter_code
_entity_poly.pdbx_strand_id
1 'polypeptide(L)'
;MEKGQRIFIITNYNTVGAGINLQYKVTKDNSKYCPHIKIGEERDYDGIFLSKPTNIIPSLEKSYFDYKQLAYAIYALEYLKVGKQIQYRHFKESISNLFKRSLLNYEKSYKLSSYYQYEMICIGAAKVLSQALGRICRTENKNKIIDIYIDKSILNYLYPILDVLENKNTNYELNKILKHIHEEDIDSDILSYTKLKIINRQANRYIWSILSHFRRWTIDKIQEWQYLREFVLKYPTCDDTVDSDLLNYYFLFEDNINKYSYNITKKVSTDITELEYKMSSEHCGLEKAIKNIKGLKEYFLVNGYAINFEKNPYILSSNLYHHIYKGALGEAIGKYLLSCYGIELCAIDNPDYFERFDYCCNDIYFDFKNWDESFLIDESKEVKKTLSKAKEVGARKVFVINVFSQNYRKEKIFGNQLITVPWLYDLKTNQINRDIITEIKISIEESQ
;
A
#
# COMPACT_ATOMS: atom_id res chain seq x y z
N MET A 1 -42.61 -4.30 -26.68
CA MET A 1 -41.77 -3.22 -27.20
C MET A 1 -42.19 -2.83 -28.63
N GLU A 2 -42.36 -3.80 -29.53
CA GLU A 2 -42.81 -3.54 -30.92
C GLU A 2 -44.25 -3.02 -31.05
N LYS A 3 -45.14 -3.30 -30.10
CA LYS A 3 -46.54 -2.82 -30.08
C LYS A 3 -46.73 -1.38 -29.56
N GLY A 4 -45.65 -0.59 -29.42
CA GLY A 4 -45.74 0.80 -28.93
C GLY A 4 -46.11 0.98 -27.45
N GLN A 5 -46.07 -0.09 -26.66
CA GLN A 5 -46.32 -0.05 -25.21
C GLN A 5 -45.04 0.28 -24.43
N ARG A 6 -45.16 1.11 -23.39
CA ARG A 6 -44.08 1.33 -22.41
C ARG A 6 -43.94 0.09 -21.53
N ILE A 7 -42.73 -0.44 -21.43
CA ILE A 7 -42.43 -1.65 -20.66
C ILE A 7 -41.33 -1.33 -19.66
N PHE A 8 -41.52 -1.76 -18.43
CA PHE A 8 -40.50 -1.75 -17.40
C PHE A 8 -40.04 -3.18 -17.15
N ILE A 9 -38.73 -3.43 -17.22
CA ILE A 9 -38.14 -4.77 -17.08
C ILE A 9 -37.33 -4.78 -15.78
N ILE A 10 -37.69 -5.68 -14.87
CA ILE A 10 -36.92 -5.95 -13.65
C ILE A 10 -36.18 -7.27 -13.84
N THR A 11 -34.87 -7.24 -13.66
CA THR A 11 -33.99 -8.39 -13.88
C THR A 11 -32.73 -8.24 -13.05
N ASN A 12 -32.03 -9.35 -12.81
CA ASN A 12 -30.76 -9.33 -12.10
C ASN A 12 -29.57 -9.21 -13.08
N TYR A 13 -28.43 -8.77 -12.57
CA TYR A 13 -27.22 -8.57 -13.36
C TYR A 13 -26.77 -9.83 -14.14
N ASN A 14 -26.89 -11.02 -13.54
CA ASN A 14 -26.46 -12.27 -14.17
C ASN A 14 -27.34 -12.64 -15.37
N THR A 15 -28.66 -12.47 -15.25
CA THR A 15 -29.63 -12.75 -16.31
C THR A 15 -29.45 -11.79 -17.49
N VAL A 16 -29.18 -10.50 -17.23
CA VAL A 16 -28.85 -9.52 -18.29
C VAL A 16 -27.50 -9.84 -18.95
N GLY A 17 -26.53 -10.29 -18.16
CA GLY A 17 -25.20 -10.68 -18.63
C GLY A 17 -25.22 -11.92 -19.55
N ALA A 18 -26.14 -12.86 -19.34
CA ALA A 18 -26.23 -14.16 -20.02
C ALA A 18 -26.56 -14.11 -21.52
N GLY A 19 -26.68 -12.91 -22.11
CA GLY A 19 -26.67 -12.76 -23.58
C GLY A 19 -28.03 -12.94 -24.26
N ILE A 20 -29.14 -12.82 -23.53
CA ILE A 20 -30.46 -12.71 -24.16
C ILE A 20 -30.49 -11.40 -24.97
N ASN A 21 -30.72 -11.51 -26.29
CA ASN A 21 -30.91 -10.34 -27.15
C ASN A 21 -32.31 -9.78 -26.88
N LEU A 22 -32.36 -8.61 -26.25
CA LEU A 22 -33.59 -7.87 -25.96
C LEU A 22 -33.86 -6.75 -26.96
N GLN A 23 -33.13 -6.79 -28.08
CA GLN A 23 -33.31 -5.90 -29.22
C GLN A 23 -34.72 -6.09 -29.80
N TYR A 24 -35.34 -4.98 -30.21
CA TYR A 24 -36.65 -4.98 -30.83
C TYR A 24 -36.67 -4.04 -32.02
N LYS A 25 -37.57 -4.28 -32.98
CA LYS A 25 -37.67 -3.44 -34.17
C LYS A 25 -38.48 -2.17 -33.91
N VAL A 26 -38.07 -1.09 -34.56
CA VAL A 26 -38.91 0.10 -34.71
C VAL A 26 -40.05 -0.24 -35.66
N THR A 27 -41.28 -0.03 -35.20
CA THR A 27 -42.53 -0.24 -35.93
C THR A 27 -43.27 1.09 -36.05
N LYS A 28 -44.35 1.12 -36.85
CA LYS A 28 -45.24 2.28 -36.88
C LYS A 28 -45.76 2.64 -35.48
N ASP A 29 -46.07 1.64 -34.66
CA ASP A 29 -46.69 1.80 -33.34
C ASP A 29 -45.75 2.43 -32.30
N ASN A 30 -44.44 2.17 -32.38
CA ASN A 30 -43.45 2.70 -31.42
C ASN A 30 -42.59 3.86 -31.97
N SER A 31 -42.68 4.17 -33.26
CA SER A 31 -41.91 5.25 -33.93
C SER A 31 -42.04 6.62 -33.25
N LYS A 32 -43.19 6.92 -32.64
CA LYS A 32 -43.43 8.18 -31.91
C LYS A 32 -42.46 8.44 -30.74
N TYR A 33 -41.85 7.39 -30.19
CA TYR A 33 -40.85 7.52 -29.11
C TYR A 33 -39.42 7.64 -29.63
N CYS A 34 -39.20 7.40 -30.93
CA CYS A 34 -37.89 7.46 -31.59
C CYS A 34 -38.03 7.97 -33.03
N PRO A 35 -38.52 9.21 -33.24
CA PRO A 35 -38.85 9.73 -34.57
C PRO A 35 -37.62 9.87 -35.49
N HIS A 36 -36.41 9.80 -34.94
CA HIS A 36 -35.14 9.89 -35.66
C HIS A 36 -34.61 8.54 -36.18
N ILE A 37 -35.25 7.41 -35.86
CA ILE A 37 -34.80 6.06 -36.22
C ILE A 37 -35.80 5.45 -37.23
N LYS A 38 -35.30 4.76 -38.26
CA LYS A 38 -36.15 4.25 -39.35
C LYS A 38 -36.91 3.01 -38.91
N ILE A 39 -38.12 2.84 -39.44
CA ILE A 39 -38.91 1.62 -39.25
C ILE A 39 -38.11 0.41 -39.78
N GLY A 40 -38.08 -0.67 -39.00
CA GLY A 40 -37.35 -1.90 -39.30
C GLY A 40 -35.96 -1.98 -38.67
N GLU A 41 -35.39 -0.84 -38.24
CA GLU A 41 -34.12 -0.82 -37.51
C GLU A 41 -34.28 -1.36 -36.09
N GLU A 42 -33.21 -1.98 -35.57
CA GLU A 42 -33.19 -2.54 -34.22
C GLU A 42 -32.75 -1.50 -33.20
N ARG A 43 -33.37 -1.58 -32.02
CA ARG A 43 -33.08 -0.76 -30.85
C ARG A 43 -33.04 -1.64 -29.60
N ASP A 44 -32.44 -1.13 -28.53
CA ASP A 44 -32.37 -1.77 -27.22
C ASP A 44 -33.04 -0.86 -26.16
N TYR A 45 -32.70 -1.03 -24.88
CA TYR A 45 -33.22 -0.23 -23.77
C TYR A 45 -33.16 1.29 -24.00
N ASP A 46 -34.26 1.97 -23.70
CA ASP A 46 -34.33 3.45 -23.77
C ASP A 46 -33.67 4.13 -22.55
N GLY A 47 -33.54 3.42 -21.43
CA GLY A 47 -32.91 3.89 -20.19
C GLY A 47 -32.70 2.75 -19.20
N ILE A 48 -31.95 3.00 -18.13
CA ILE A 48 -31.63 1.97 -17.13
C ILE A 48 -31.64 2.54 -15.71
N PHE A 49 -32.06 1.71 -14.76
CA PHE A 49 -31.79 1.91 -13.34
C PHE A 49 -30.80 0.84 -12.87
N LEU A 50 -29.74 1.24 -12.19
CA LEU A 50 -28.72 0.35 -11.63
C LEU A 50 -28.80 0.37 -10.11
N SER A 51 -29.14 -0.78 -9.52
CA SER A 51 -29.06 -0.98 -8.07
C SER A 51 -27.65 -1.38 -7.66
N LYS A 52 -27.31 -1.22 -6.38
CA LYS A 52 -26.03 -1.71 -5.83
C LYS A 52 -25.77 -3.17 -6.21
N PRO A 53 -24.64 -3.48 -6.89
CA PRO A 53 -24.24 -4.87 -7.12
C PRO A 53 -23.97 -5.59 -5.79
N THR A 54 -24.50 -6.81 -5.66
CA THR A 54 -24.28 -7.69 -4.51
C THR A 54 -23.54 -8.97 -4.94
N ASN A 55 -23.07 -9.76 -3.97
CA ASN A 55 -22.43 -11.06 -4.22
C ASN A 55 -21.20 -11.00 -5.16
N ILE A 56 -20.45 -9.88 -5.14
CA ILE A 56 -19.20 -9.75 -5.90
C ILE A 56 -18.17 -10.80 -5.43
N ILE A 57 -18.09 -11.02 -4.12
CA ILE A 57 -17.46 -12.22 -3.56
C ILE A 57 -18.56 -13.28 -3.40
N PRO A 58 -18.33 -14.52 -3.88
CA PRO A 58 -19.29 -15.60 -3.74
C PRO A 58 -19.67 -15.86 -2.28
N SER A 59 -20.96 -16.00 -1.98
CA SER A 59 -21.44 -16.43 -0.67
C SER A 59 -21.74 -17.92 -0.67
N LEU A 60 -21.42 -18.62 0.43
CA LEU A 60 -21.82 -20.02 0.62
C LEU A 60 -23.16 -20.08 1.37
N GLU A 61 -24.14 -20.76 0.79
CA GLU A 61 -25.40 -21.09 1.44
C GLU A 61 -25.24 -22.19 2.50
N LYS A 62 -26.17 -22.24 3.46
CA LYS A 62 -26.09 -23.11 4.66
C LYS A 62 -26.61 -24.54 4.42
N SER A 63 -27.31 -24.78 3.32
CA SER A 63 -28.24 -25.92 3.20
C SER A 63 -27.67 -27.13 2.45
N TYR A 64 -26.70 -26.94 1.55
CA TYR A 64 -26.09 -28.03 0.81
C TYR A 64 -24.64 -27.72 0.42
N PHE A 65 -23.82 -28.77 0.32
CA PHE A 65 -22.44 -28.65 -0.13
C PHE A 65 -22.38 -28.31 -1.62
N ASP A 66 -22.21 -27.03 -1.93
CA ASP A 66 -21.96 -26.54 -3.29
C ASP A 66 -20.46 -26.43 -3.55
N TYR A 67 -19.87 -27.50 -4.12
CA TYR A 67 -18.45 -27.52 -4.45
C TYR A 67 -18.06 -26.44 -5.47
N LYS A 68 -18.97 -26.01 -6.35
CA LYS A 68 -18.69 -24.97 -7.35
C LYS A 68 -18.60 -23.61 -6.68
N GLN A 69 -19.55 -23.28 -5.81
CA GLN A 69 -19.49 -22.03 -5.06
C GLN A 69 -18.31 -21.98 -4.10
N LEU A 70 -17.96 -23.12 -3.49
CA LEU A 70 -16.73 -23.23 -2.69
C LEU A 70 -15.48 -22.95 -3.54
N ALA A 71 -15.39 -23.54 -4.73
CA ALA A 71 -14.28 -23.28 -5.65
C ALA A 71 -14.20 -21.79 -6.04
N TYR A 72 -15.33 -21.15 -6.38
CA TYR A 72 -15.36 -19.72 -6.71
C TYR A 72 -14.99 -18.84 -5.51
N ALA A 73 -15.43 -19.17 -4.31
CA ALA A 73 -15.06 -18.47 -3.08
C ALA A 73 -13.54 -18.55 -2.81
N ILE A 74 -12.95 -19.74 -2.95
CA ILE A 74 -11.50 -19.94 -2.82
C ILE A 74 -10.76 -19.14 -3.89
N TYR A 75 -11.25 -19.17 -5.13
CA TYR A 75 -10.66 -18.43 -6.24
C TYR A 75 -10.67 -16.91 -5.99
N ALA A 76 -11.78 -16.37 -5.48
CA ALA A 76 -11.87 -14.96 -5.10
C ALA A 76 -10.82 -14.58 -4.01
N LEU A 77 -10.63 -15.43 -2.99
CA LEU A 77 -9.60 -15.22 -1.97
C LEU A 77 -8.18 -15.27 -2.54
N GLU A 78 -7.91 -16.16 -3.50
CA GLU A 78 -6.61 -16.21 -4.18
C GLU A 78 -6.33 -14.92 -4.96
N TYR A 79 -7.32 -14.32 -5.63
CA TYR A 79 -7.15 -13.01 -6.26
C TYR A 79 -6.79 -11.91 -5.26
N LEU A 80 -7.46 -11.87 -4.11
CA LEU A 80 -7.11 -10.90 -3.06
C LEU A 80 -5.69 -11.11 -2.55
N LYS A 81 -5.24 -12.37 -2.42
CA LYS A 81 -3.88 -12.72 -1.99
C LYS A 81 -2.83 -12.34 -3.03
N VAL A 82 -3.03 -12.69 -4.30
CA VAL A 82 -2.14 -12.32 -5.40
C VAL A 82 -2.04 -10.80 -5.53
N GLY A 83 -3.17 -10.09 -5.37
CA GLY A 83 -3.22 -8.63 -5.32
C GLY A 83 -2.62 -8.00 -4.05
N LYS A 84 -2.11 -8.80 -3.10
CA LYS A 84 -1.58 -8.35 -1.80
C LYS A 84 -2.59 -7.53 -0.96
N GLN A 85 -3.89 -7.79 -1.13
CA GLN A 85 -4.97 -7.10 -0.42
C GLN A 85 -5.44 -7.86 0.82
N ILE A 86 -4.96 -9.08 1.03
CA ILE A 86 -5.19 -9.87 2.23
C ILE A 86 -3.87 -10.46 2.73
N GLN A 87 -3.68 -10.46 4.04
CA GLN A 87 -2.54 -11.15 4.65
C GLN A 87 -2.68 -12.66 4.52
N TYR A 88 -1.54 -13.35 4.48
CA TYR A 88 -1.51 -14.81 4.38
C TYR A 88 -2.24 -15.50 5.55
N ARG A 89 -2.15 -14.94 6.76
CA ARG A 89 -2.89 -15.45 7.93
C ARG A 89 -4.40 -15.35 7.73
N HIS A 90 -4.91 -14.18 7.35
CA HIS A 90 -6.35 -13.97 7.08
C HIS A 90 -6.85 -14.78 5.89
N PHE A 91 -6.00 -14.99 4.87
CA PHE A 91 -6.27 -15.91 3.77
C PHE A 91 -6.47 -17.34 4.29
N LYS A 92 -5.51 -17.89 5.05
CA LYS A 92 -5.61 -19.23 5.64
C LYS A 92 -6.84 -19.39 6.53
N GLU A 93 -7.09 -18.42 7.40
CA GLU A 93 -8.25 -18.44 8.29
C GLU A 93 -9.57 -18.38 7.49
N SER A 94 -9.64 -17.57 6.43
CA SER A 94 -10.82 -17.49 5.56
C SER A 94 -11.06 -18.80 4.81
N ILE A 95 -10.02 -19.44 4.28
CA ILE A 95 -10.13 -20.77 3.65
C ILE A 95 -10.63 -21.80 4.66
N SER A 96 -10.08 -21.83 5.87
CA SER A 96 -10.55 -22.72 6.94
C SER A 96 -12.03 -22.47 7.28
N ASN A 97 -12.44 -21.20 7.35
CA ASN A 97 -13.83 -20.84 7.60
C ASN A 97 -14.77 -21.26 6.46
N LEU A 98 -14.32 -21.16 5.20
CA LEU A 98 -15.09 -21.64 4.05
C LEU A 98 -15.36 -23.14 4.13
N PHE A 99 -14.33 -23.95 4.41
CA PHE A 99 -14.50 -25.40 4.57
C PHE A 99 -15.39 -25.76 5.77
N LYS A 100 -15.21 -25.09 6.91
CA LYS A 100 -16.08 -25.29 8.09
C LYS A 100 -17.54 -24.93 7.77
N ARG A 101 -17.77 -23.87 7.01
CA ARG A 101 -19.11 -23.47 6.59
C ARG A 101 -19.70 -24.47 5.60
N SER A 102 -18.95 -24.87 4.58
CA SER A 102 -19.46 -25.74 3.49
C SER A 102 -19.66 -27.18 3.92
N LEU A 103 -18.78 -27.72 4.79
CA LEU A 103 -18.79 -29.13 5.18
C LEU A 103 -19.46 -29.38 6.53
N LEU A 104 -19.40 -28.41 7.45
CA LEU A 104 -19.89 -28.58 8.84
C LEU A 104 -21.09 -27.66 9.16
N ASN A 105 -21.57 -26.87 8.20
CA ASN A 105 -22.65 -25.89 8.37
C ASN A 105 -22.40 -24.89 9.52
N TYR A 106 -21.13 -24.59 9.83
CA TYR A 106 -20.80 -23.62 10.87
C TYR A 106 -21.06 -22.18 10.42
N GLU A 107 -21.51 -21.34 11.36
CA GLU A 107 -21.70 -19.90 11.14
C GLU A 107 -20.39 -19.11 11.17
N LYS A 108 -19.48 -19.47 10.25
CA LYS A 108 -18.25 -18.74 10.01
C LYS A 108 -18.37 -17.97 8.69
N SER A 109 -17.79 -16.77 8.65
CA SER A 109 -17.68 -15.95 7.45
C SER A 109 -16.21 -15.78 7.07
N TYR A 110 -15.99 -15.13 5.93
CA TYR A 110 -14.69 -14.61 5.57
C TYR A 110 -14.13 -13.70 6.67
N LYS A 111 -12.81 -13.74 6.87
CA LYS A 111 -12.13 -12.73 7.69
C LYS A 111 -11.65 -11.59 6.79
N LEU A 112 -12.62 -10.82 6.30
CA LEU A 112 -12.41 -9.65 5.46
C LEU A 112 -12.94 -8.39 6.16
N SER A 113 -12.31 -7.26 5.85
CA SER A 113 -12.76 -5.93 6.23
C SER A 113 -13.88 -5.44 5.30
N SER A 114 -14.25 -4.17 5.39
CA SER A 114 -15.22 -3.55 4.48
C SER A 114 -14.78 -3.65 3.02
N TYR A 115 -15.74 -3.92 2.13
CA TYR A 115 -15.49 -4.25 0.72
C TYR A 115 -14.67 -3.18 -0.04
N TYR A 116 -14.85 -1.90 0.30
CA TYR A 116 -14.19 -0.77 -0.37
C TYR A 116 -12.67 -0.76 -0.18
N GLN A 117 -12.17 -1.50 0.81
CA GLN A 117 -10.73 -1.67 1.06
C GLN A 117 -10.08 -2.65 0.07
N TYR A 118 -10.87 -3.37 -0.72
CA TYR A 118 -10.41 -4.35 -1.68
C TYR A 118 -10.70 -3.85 -3.09
N GLU A 119 -9.68 -3.30 -3.74
CA GLU A 119 -9.81 -2.78 -5.10
C GLU A 119 -10.26 -3.84 -6.10
N MET A 120 -9.90 -5.12 -5.91
CA MET A 120 -10.41 -6.20 -6.77
C MET A 120 -11.92 -6.39 -6.66
N ILE A 121 -12.50 -6.18 -5.47
CA ILE A 121 -13.96 -6.23 -5.28
C ILE A 121 -14.60 -5.02 -5.97
N CYS A 122 -14.03 -3.83 -5.80
CA CYS A 122 -14.52 -2.61 -6.45
C CYS A 122 -14.46 -2.72 -7.98
N ILE A 123 -13.37 -3.27 -8.53
CA ILE A 123 -13.23 -3.54 -9.97
C ILE A 123 -14.26 -4.59 -10.42
N GLY A 124 -14.53 -5.61 -9.61
CA GLY A 124 -15.59 -6.59 -9.86
C GLY A 124 -16.96 -5.94 -10.00
N ALA A 125 -17.31 -5.04 -9.07
CA ALA A 125 -18.54 -4.25 -9.13
C ALA A 125 -18.59 -3.36 -10.37
N ALA A 126 -17.50 -2.62 -10.66
CA ALA A 126 -17.41 -1.78 -11.86
C ALA A 126 -17.55 -2.58 -13.16
N LYS A 127 -17.01 -3.81 -13.22
CA LYS A 127 -17.19 -4.71 -14.37
C LYS A 127 -18.66 -5.09 -14.57
N VAL A 128 -19.37 -5.44 -13.50
CA VAL A 128 -20.81 -5.78 -13.56
C VAL A 128 -21.62 -4.58 -14.06
N LEU A 129 -21.35 -3.39 -13.52
CA LEU A 129 -22.00 -2.14 -13.94
C LEU A 129 -21.71 -1.80 -15.40
N SER A 130 -20.44 -1.91 -15.82
CA SER A 130 -20.03 -1.67 -17.20
C SER A 130 -20.70 -2.64 -18.18
N GLN A 131 -20.86 -3.92 -17.82
CA GLN A 131 -21.56 -4.89 -18.65
C GLN A 131 -23.06 -4.58 -18.79
N ALA A 132 -23.70 -4.13 -17.72
CA ALA A 132 -25.11 -3.71 -17.74
C ALA A 132 -25.31 -2.46 -18.62
N LEU A 133 -24.50 -1.42 -18.42
CA LEU A 133 -24.50 -0.21 -19.25
C LEU A 133 -24.17 -0.52 -20.71
N GLY A 134 -23.26 -1.46 -20.94
CA GLY A 134 -22.89 -1.94 -22.26
C GLY A 134 -24.07 -2.51 -23.06
N ARG A 135 -25.17 -2.92 -22.42
CA ARG A 135 -26.37 -3.36 -23.14
C ARG A 135 -27.02 -2.21 -23.93
N ILE A 136 -27.12 -1.03 -23.32
CA ILE A 136 -27.63 0.19 -23.99
C ILE A 136 -26.77 0.54 -25.22
N CYS A 137 -25.49 0.16 -25.18
CA CYS A 137 -24.50 0.51 -26.19
C CYS A 137 -24.46 -0.43 -27.41
N ARG A 138 -25.28 -1.49 -27.46
CA ARG A 138 -25.14 -2.55 -28.47
C ARG A 138 -25.71 -2.22 -29.85
N THR A 139 -26.63 -1.28 -29.92
CA THR A 139 -27.23 -0.85 -31.18
C THR A 139 -26.68 0.51 -31.59
N GLU A 140 -26.46 0.69 -32.89
CA GLU A 140 -26.03 1.98 -33.45
C GLU A 140 -27.14 3.05 -33.30
N ASN A 141 -28.40 2.61 -33.18
CA ASN A 141 -29.59 3.44 -33.15
C ASN A 141 -30.00 3.85 -31.72
N LYS A 142 -29.27 4.80 -31.16
CA LYS A 142 -29.49 5.33 -29.79
C LYS A 142 -30.53 6.45 -29.75
N ASN A 143 -31.18 6.62 -28.60
CA ASN A 143 -31.96 7.84 -28.33
C ASN A 143 -31.03 9.05 -28.21
N LYS A 144 -31.56 10.24 -28.55
CA LYS A 144 -30.85 11.51 -28.34
C LYS A 144 -30.53 11.76 -26.86
N ILE A 145 -31.38 11.26 -25.97
CA ILE A 145 -31.24 11.34 -24.52
C ILE A 145 -31.31 9.91 -23.98
N ILE A 146 -30.35 9.53 -23.15
CA ILE A 146 -30.30 8.23 -22.48
C ILE A 146 -30.37 8.50 -20.98
N ASP A 147 -31.43 8.02 -20.34
CA ASP A 147 -31.61 8.19 -18.91
C ASP A 147 -30.93 7.05 -18.15
N ILE A 148 -29.98 7.40 -17.29
CA ILE A 148 -29.26 6.48 -16.42
C ILE A 148 -29.50 6.91 -14.97
N TYR A 149 -30.19 6.06 -14.23
CA TYR A 149 -30.43 6.23 -12.80
C TYR A 149 -29.56 5.23 -12.04
N ILE A 150 -28.89 5.68 -10.98
CA ILE A 150 -28.05 4.82 -10.16
C ILE A 150 -28.40 4.97 -8.69
N ASP A 151 -28.33 3.86 -7.96
CA ASP A 151 -28.27 3.89 -6.50
C ASP A 151 -27.00 4.61 -6.03
N LYS A 152 -27.14 5.61 -5.15
CA LYS A 152 -26.00 6.40 -4.63
C LYS A 152 -24.90 5.51 -4.04
N SER A 153 -25.25 4.36 -3.46
CA SER A 153 -24.28 3.42 -2.90
C SER A 153 -23.38 2.73 -3.95
N ILE A 154 -23.68 2.86 -5.25
CA ILE A 154 -22.76 2.47 -6.33
C ILE A 154 -21.50 3.35 -6.32
N LEU A 155 -21.64 4.63 -5.98
CA LEU A 155 -20.51 5.57 -5.96
C LEU A 155 -19.42 5.11 -4.98
N ASN A 156 -19.83 4.49 -3.87
CA ASN A 156 -18.96 3.88 -2.87
C ASN A 156 -18.15 2.67 -3.38
N TYR A 157 -18.53 2.04 -4.51
CA TYR A 157 -17.70 1.06 -5.21
C TYR A 157 -16.76 1.71 -6.23
N LEU A 158 -17.18 2.80 -6.87
CA LEU A 158 -16.44 3.42 -7.97
C LEU A 158 -15.34 4.37 -7.47
N TYR A 159 -15.63 5.18 -6.46
CA TYR A 159 -14.71 6.19 -5.94
C TYR A 159 -13.34 5.62 -5.49
N PRO A 160 -13.25 4.49 -4.76
CA PRO A 160 -11.97 3.91 -4.32
C PRO A 160 -11.02 3.46 -5.45
N ILE A 161 -11.54 3.41 -6.68
CA ILE A 161 -10.85 2.97 -7.90
C ILE A 161 -10.99 3.97 -9.04
N LEU A 162 -11.39 5.21 -8.76
CA LEU A 162 -11.64 6.23 -9.77
C LEU A 162 -10.39 6.47 -10.63
N ASP A 163 -9.21 6.54 -9.99
CA ASP A 163 -7.90 6.64 -10.65
C ASP A 163 -7.64 5.49 -11.64
N VAL A 164 -8.10 4.28 -11.33
CA VAL A 164 -7.95 3.11 -12.20
C VAL A 164 -8.95 3.14 -13.35
N LEU A 165 -10.16 3.65 -13.12
CA LEU A 165 -11.23 3.68 -14.13
C LEU A 165 -11.02 4.79 -15.16
N GLU A 166 -10.58 5.98 -14.74
CA GLU A 166 -10.30 7.10 -15.65
C GLU A 166 -9.16 6.81 -16.63
N ASN A 167 -8.20 5.99 -16.21
CA ASN A 167 -7.08 5.56 -17.05
C ASN A 167 -7.42 4.40 -18.01
N LYS A 168 -8.68 3.97 -18.09
CA LYS A 168 -9.13 2.87 -18.96
C LYS A 168 -10.13 3.36 -20.01
N ASN A 169 -10.10 2.73 -21.18
CA ASN A 169 -11.17 2.85 -22.18
C ASN A 169 -12.45 2.18 -21.67
N THR A 170 -13.21 2.88 -20.84
CA THR A 170 -14.57 2.47 -20.47
C THR A 170 -15.60 3.00 -21.48
N ASN A 171 -16.83 2.49 -21.43
CA ASN A 171 -17.89 2.98 -22.31
C ASN A 171 -18.31 4.42 -21.96
N TYR A 172 -18.89 5.12 -22.93
CA TYR A 172 -19.24 6.54 -22.80
C TYR A 172 -20.15 6.82 -21.59
N GLU A 173 -21.11 5.94 -21.38
CA GLU A 173 -22.12 5.99 -20.33
C GLU A 173 -21.50 5.84 -18.93
N LEU A 174 -20.57 4.90 -18.74
CA LEU A 174 -19.84 4.79 -17.47
C LEU A 174 -18.94 6.01 -17.24
N ASN A 175 -18.24 6.49 -18.27
CA ASN A 175 -17.44 7.72 -18.17
C ASN A 175 -18.29 8.93 -17.76
N LYS A 176 -19.55 8.99 -18.20
CA LYS A 176 -20.49 10.03 -17.76
C LYS A 176 -20.82 9.88 -16.28
N ILE A 177 -21.05 8.68 -15.76
CA ILE A 177 -21.23 8.44 -14.32
C ILE A 177 -20.00 8.90 -13.54
N LEU A 178 -18.80 8.49 -13.96
CA LEU A 178 -17.54 8.82 -13.27
C LEU A 178 -17.32 10.33 -13.14
N LYS A 179 -17.67 11.11 -14.18
CA LYS A 179 -17.56 12.58 -14.17
C LYS A 179 -18.52 13.30 -13.22
N HIS A 180 -19.56 12.62 -12.73
CA HIS A 180 -20.54 13.18 -11.78
C HIS A 180 -20.32 12.67 -10.36
N ILE A 181 -19.19 12.01 -10.07
CA ILE A 181 -18.88 11.59 -8.71
C ILE A 181 -18.29 12.78 -7.96
N HIS A 182 -19.01 13.25 -6.94
CA HIS A 182 -18.56 14.31 -6.04
C HIS A 182 -18.24 13.74 -4.65
N GLU A 183 -17.30 14.35 -3.91
CA GLU A 183 -16.89 13.85 -2.60
C GLU A 183 -18.04 13.85 -1.57
N GLU A 184 -18.95 14.82 -1.66
CA GLU A 184 -20.18 14.93 -0.86
C GLU A 184 -21.15 13.76 -1.06
N ASP A 185 -20.96 12.98 -2.12
CA ASP A 185 -21.76 11.80 -2.40
C ASP A 185 -21.20 10.50 -1.83
N ILE A 186 -20.00 10.54 -1.26
CA ILE A 186 -19.28 9.36 -0.80
C ILE A 186 -19.41 9.24 0.71
N ASP A 187 -19.59 8.01 1.20
CA ASP A 187 -19.57 7.74 2.63
C ASP A 187 -18.25 8.22 3.24
N SER A 188 -18.29 8.93 4.38
CA SER A 188 -17.12 9.56 5.00
C SER A 188 -15.95 8.60 5.22
N ASP A 189 -16.22 7.38 5.68
CA ASP A 189 -15.19 6.35 5.89
C ASP A 189 -14.48 5.97 4.59
N ILE A 190 -15.22 5.92 3.49
CA ILE A 190 -14.72 5.55 2.16
C ILE A 190 -13.92 6.70 1.57
N LEU A 191 -14.40 7.93 1.74
CA LEU A 191 -13.71 9.14 1.34
C LEU A 191 -12.34 9.24 2.03
N SER A 192 -12.34 9.16 3.36
CA SER A 192 -11.12 9.21 4.18
C SER A 192 -10.14 8.10 3.84
N TYR A 193 -10.64 6.85 3.73
CA TYR A 193 -9.81 5.71 3.29
C TYR A 193 -9.15 5.97 1.92
N THR A 194 -9.93 6.46 0.95
CA THR A 194 -9.48 6.64 -0.42
C THR A 194 -8.44 7.76 -0.52
N LYS A 195 -8.65 8.89 0.17
CA LYS A 195 -7.68 10.01 0.23
C LYS A 195 -6.34 9.56 0.79
N LEU A 196 -6.33 8.88 1.95
CA LEU A 196 -5.10 8.38 2.56
C LEU A 196 -4.42 7.31 1.68
N LYS A 197 -5.19 6.42 1.03
CA LYS A 197 -4.68 5.44 0.06
C LYS A 197 -3.97 6.13 -1.11
N ILE A 198 -4.52 7.22 -1.66
CA ILE A 198 -3.94 7.97 -2.77
C ILE A 198 -2.61 8.62 -2.35
N ILE A 199 -2.59 9.34 -1.22
CA ILE A 199 -1.36 9.96 -0.69
C ILE A 199 -0.26 8.90 -0.51
N ASN A 200 -0.60 7.77 0.10
CA ASN A 200 0.36 6.69 0.33
C ASN A 200 0.90 6.10 -0.97
N ARG A 201 0.07 6.00 -2.03
CA ARG A 201 0.51 5.60 -3.37
C ARG A 201 1.42 6.64 -4.01
N GLN A 202 1.10 7.92 -3.88
CA GLN A 202 1.92 9.03 -4.39
C GLN A 202 3.29 9.03 -3.71
N ALA A 203 3.35 8.92 -2.38
CA ALA A 203 4.59 8.77 -1.62
C ALA A 203 5.44 7.60 -2.15
N ASN A 204 4.83 6.43 -2.37
CA ASN A 204 5.55 5.28 -2.92
C ASN A 204 6.05 5.55 -4.35
N ARG A 205 5.22 6.13 -5.22
CA ARG A 205 5.63 6.49 -6.59
C ARG A 205 6.82 7.46 -6.58
N TYR A 206 6.79 8.46 -5.71
CA TYR A 206 7.89 9.41 -5.54
C TYR A 206 9.19 8.71 -5.12
N ILE A 207 9.14 7.89 -4.07
CA ILE A 207 10.29 7.09 -3.60
C ILE A 207 10.87 6.24 -4.74
N TRP A 208 10.01 5.51 -5.47
CA TRP A 208 10.46 4.67 -6.58
C TRP A 208 10.94 5.47 -7.78
N SER A 209 10.47 6.70 -7.99
CA SER A 209 10.97 7.57 -9.05
C SER A 209 12.44 7.93 -8.82
N ILE A 210 12.84 8.16 -7.57
CA ILE A 210 14.24 8.38 -7.18
C ILE A 210 15.02 7.08 -7.34
N LEU A 211 14.57 6.00 -6.68
CA LEU A 211 15.25 4.69 -6.65
C LEU A 211 15.35 3.99 -8.01
N SER A 212 14.53 4.35 -9.00
CA SER A 212 14.63 3.79 -10.35
C SER A 212 16.01 4.01 -11.00
N HIS A 213 16.80 4.97 -10.47
CA HIS A 213 18.15 5.29 -10.90
C HIS A 213 19.25 4.49 -10.18
N PHE A 214 18.91 3.43 -9.41
CA PHE A 214 19.87 2.69 -8.56
C PHE A 214 21.12 2.11 -9.25
N ARG A 215 21.14 2.06 -10.59
CA ARG A 215 22.30 1.60 -11.39
C ARG A 215 23.10 2.73 -12.04
N ARG A 216 22.60 3.96 -11.97
CA ARG A 216 23.15 5.17 -12.60
C ARG A 216 22.69 6.38 -11.79
N TRP A 217 23.17 6.50 -10.57
CA TRP A 217 22.89 7.67 -9.76
C TRP A 217 23.49 8.90 -10.41
N THR A 218 22.72 9.99 -10.42
CA THR A 218 23.24 11.33 -10.75
C THR A 218 23.40 12.10 -9.46
N ILE A 219 24.23 13.14 -9.47
CA ILE A 219 24.43 14.03 -8.33
C ILE A 219 23.08 14.59 -7.85
N ASP A 220 22.23 15.05 -8.76
CA ASP A 220 20.91 15.58 -8.44
C ASP A 220 20.02 14.55 -7.74
N LYS A 221 20.03 13.28 -8.18
CA LYS A 221 19.23 12.22 -7.56
C LYS A 221 19.78 11.81 -6.18
N ILE A 222 21.09 11.83 -6.01
CA ILE A 222 21.74 11.62 -4.71
C ILE A 222 21.28 12.70 -3.72
N GLN A 223 21.34 13.96 -4.14
CA GLN A 223 20.90 15.10 -3.32
C GLN A 223 19.41 15.02 -3.00
N GLU A 224 18.56 14.68 -3.97
CA GLU A 224 17.12 14.50 -3.76
C GLU A 224 16.84 13.37 -2.74
N TRP A 225 17.56 12.25 -2.84
CA TRP A 225 17.44 11.13 -1.91
C TRP A 225 17.91 11.49 -0.50
N GLN A 226 19.06 12.14 -0.37
CA GLN A 226 19.59 12.62 0.92
C GLN A 226 18.66 13.66 1.55
N TYR A 227 18.16 14.62 0.76
CA TYR A 227 17.21 15.63 1.20
C TYR A 227 15.92 15.00 1.74
N LEU A 228 15.34 14.02 1.04
CA LEU A 228 14.15 13.30 1.52
C LEU A 228 14.39 12.65 2.88
N ARG A 229 15.55 12.00 3.07
CA ARG A 229 15.88 11.30 4.32
C ARG A 229 16.12 12.26 5.48
N GLU A 230 16.86 13.34 5.23
CA GLU A 230 17.06 14.44 6.18
C GLU A 230 15.72 15.07 6.57
N PHE A 231 14.86 15.34 5.60
CA PHE A 231 13.56 15.97 5.82
C PHE A 231 12.67 15.14 6.75
N VAL A 232 12.53 13.83 6.51
CA VAL A 232 11.69 12.99 7.36
C VAL A 232 12.24 12.82 8.78
N LEU A 233 13.57 12.93 8.98
CA LEU A 233 14.19 12.93 10.32
C LEU A 233 13.91 14.22 11.10
N LYS A 234 13.88 15.36 10.40
CA LYS A 234 13.56 16.67 10.99
C LYS A 234 12.06 16.81 11.25
N TYR A 235 11.24 16.30 10.34
CA TYR A 235 9.79 16.48 10.34
C TYR A 235 9.04 15.15 10.22
N PRO A 236 9.12 14.23 11.20
CA PRO A 236 8.25 13.05 11.22
C PRO A 236 6.77 13.42 11.42
N THR A 237 6.55 14.59 12.01
CA THR A 237 5.28 15.29 12.20
C THR A 237 5.54 16.78 12.04
N CYS A 238 4.64 17.55 11.43
CA CYS A 238 4.80 19.00 11.26
C CYS A 238 3.46 19.71 11.00
N ASP A 239 3.46 21.02 11.14
CA ASP A 239 2.35 21.89 10.76
C ASP A 239 2.58 22.53 9.38
N ASP A 240 1.71 23.44 9.00
CA ASP A 240 1.73 24.17 7.73
C ASP A 240 2.81 25.25 7.65
N THR A 241 3.60 25.46 8.71
CA THR A 241 4.74 26.39 8.69
C THR A 241 5.94 25.82 7.93
N VAL A 242 5.97 24.51 7.70
CA VAL A 242 7.02 23.84 6.93
C VAL A 242 6.72 23.98 5.43
N ASP A 243 7.45 24.88 4.77
CA ASP A 243 7.33 25.09 3.32
C ASP A 243 8.12 24.02 2.54
N SER A 244 7.42 22.95 2.12
CA SER A 244 8.00 21.88 1.29
C SER A 244 6.95 21.10 0.51
N ASP A 245 7.23 20.84 -0.77
CA ASP A 245 6.43 19.94 -1.62
C ASP A 245 6.36 18.51 -1.08
N LEU A 246 7.28 18.11 -0.20
CA LEU A 246 7.27 16.79 0.43
C LEU A 246 6.04 16.56 1.32
N LEU A 247 5.36 17.62 1.79
CA LEU A 247 4.12 17.50 2.56
C LEU A 247 2.99 16.86 1.74
N ASN A 248 3.05 16.90 0.40
CA ASN A 248 2.10 16.18 -0.47
C ASN A 248 2.14 14.66 -0.28
N TYR A 249 3.19 14.13 0.36
CA TYR A 249 3.38 12.70 0.64
C TYR A 249 3.07 12.33 2.11
N TYR A 250 2.66 13.30 2.93
CA TYR A 250 2.27 13.13 4.33
C TYR A 250 0.76 12.96 4.45
N PHE A 251 0.32 12.26 5.49
CA PHE A 251 -1.09 12.27 5.85
C PHE A 251 -1.42 13.58 6.57
N LEU A 252 -2.52 14.20 6.16
CA LEU A 252 -3.11 15.37 6.80
C LEU A 252 -4.36 14.93 7.56
N PHE A 253 -4.40 15.19 8.86
CA PHE A 253 -5.55 14.95 9.73
C PHE A 253 -6.11 16.29 10.24
N GLU A 254 -7.42 16.31 10.51
CA GLU A 254 -8.09 17.47 11.12
C GLU A 254 -7.60 17.70 12.56
N ASP A 255 -7.45 16.60 13.31
CA ASP A 255 -6.90 16.62 14.66
C ASP A 255 -5.37 16.49 14.63
N ASN A 256 -4.71 17.21 15.53
CA ASN A 256 -3.27 17.06 15.74
C ASN A 256 -2.95 15.69 16.36
N ILE A 257 -2.24 14.84 15.61
CA ILE A 257 -1.84 13.50 16.02
C ILE A 257 -0.32 13.32 15.96
N ASN A 258 0.16 12.30 16.66
CA ASN A 258 1.57 11.91 16.63
C ASN A 258 1.78 10.39 16.47
N LYS A 259 0.69 9.67 16.24
CA LYS A 259 0.66 8.22 16.08
C LYS A 259 -0.62 7.81 15.37
N TYR A 260 -0.53 6.68 14.66
CA TYR A 260 -1.69 6.03 14.06
C TYR A 260 -1.41 4.54 13.88
N SER A 261 -2.47 3.73 13.78
CA SER A 261 -2.40 2.34 13.36
C SER A 261 -2.87 2.17 11.92
N TYR A 262 -2.42 1.11 11.23
CA TYR A 262 -2.83 0.78 9.87
C TYR A 262 -2.78 -0.72 9.60
N ASN A 263 -3.39 -1.15 8.49
CA ASN A 263 -3.41 -2.55 8.08
C ASN A 263 -2.82 -2.73 6.65
N ILE A 264 -2.83 -3.98 6.16
CA ILE A 264 -2.31 -4.31 4.83
C ILE A 264 -3.06 -3.63 3.68
N THR A 265 -4.37 -3.35 3.84
CA THR A 265 -5.18 -2.62 2.86
C THR A 265 -4.96 -1.12 2.93
N LYS A 266 -4.05 -0.66 3.80
CA LYS A 266 -3.71 0.73 4.05
C LYS A 266 -4.86 1.54 4.65
N LYS A 267 -5.85 0.89 5.30
CA LYS A 267 -6.75 1.58 6.22
C LYS A 267 -5.90 2.15 7.34
N VAL A 268 -6.20 3.37 7.75
CA VAL A 268 -5.53 4.08 8.84
C VAL A 268 -6.56 4.38 9.93
N SER A 269 -6.14 4.34 11.19
CA SER A 269 -6.90 4.79 12.35
C SER A 269 -6.00 5.60 13.27
N THR A 270 -6.54 6.68 13.84
CA THR A 270 -5.87 7.49 14.86
C THR A 270 -5.79 6.77 16.21
N ASP A 271 -6.60 5.72 16.43
CA ASP A 271 -6.42 4.79 17.54
C ASP A 271 -5.27 3.82 17.20
N ILE A 272 -4.17 3.95 17.95
CA ILE A 272 -2.98 3.11 17.79
C ILE A 272 -3.21 1.63 18.08
N THR A 273 -4.34 1.27 18.69
CA THR A 273 -4.69 -0.11 19.07
C THR A 273 -5.68 -0.78 18.12
N GLU A 274 -6.34 -0.03 17.22
CA GLU A 274 -7.38 -0.56 16.33
C GLU A 274 -6.82 -1.53 15.28
N LEU A 275 -5.66 -1.22 14.71
CA LEU A 275 -5.07 -1.96 13.59
C LEU A 275 -3.70 -2.55 13.94
N GLU A 276 -3.30 -3.56 13.18
CA GLU A 276 -2.15 -4.42 13.50
C GLU A 276 -0.80 -3.70 13.47
N TYR A 277 -0.58 -2.86 12.45
CA TYR A 277 0.67 -2.14 12.31
C TYR A 277 0.58 -0.76 12.94
N LYS A 278 1.69 -0.29 13.50
CA LYS A 278 1.75 0.94 14.27
C LYS A 278 2.77 1.91 13.69
N MET A 279 2.50 3.19 13.84
CA MET A 279 3.42 4.28 13.56
C MET A 279 3.44 5.19 14.79
N SER A 280 4.61 5.34 15.40
CA SER A 280 4.86 6.26 16.52
C SER A 280 6.35 6.36 16.82
N SER A 281 6.75 7.39 17.57
CA SER A 281 8.09 7.54 18.14
C SER A 281 8.52 6.33 18.98
N GLU A 282 7.62 5.80 19.80
CA GLU A 282 7.87 4.59 20.60
C GLU A 282 8.11 3.36 19.70
N HIS A 283 7.26 3.15 18.69
CA HIS A 283 7.29 1.94 17.88
C HIS A 283 8.52 1.86 16.96
N CYS A 284 9.08 2.99 16.52
CA CYS A 284 10.35 3.01 15.78
C CYS A 284 11.60 2.95 16.68
N GLY A 285 11.43 3.01 18.00
CA GLY A 285 12.51 2.97 18.98
C GLY A 285 13.12 4.33 19.32
N LEU A 286 12.68 5.44 18.68
CA LEU A 286 13.22 6.79 18.90
C LEU A 286 13.10 7.21 20.37
N GLU A 287 11.91 7.11 20.95
CA GLU A 287 11.66 7.57 22.34
C GLU A 287 12.61 6.90 23.35
N LYS A 288 12.78 5.59 23.23
CA LYS A 288 13.68 4.81 24.11
C LYS A 288 15.14 5.12 23.81
N ALA A 289 15.52 5.26 22.55
CA ALA A 289 16.87 5.60 22.14
C ALA A 289 17.31 6.96 22.71
N ILE A 290 16.49 8.00 22.53
CA ILE A 290 16.74 9.35 23.04
C ILE A 290 16.86 9.36 24.57
N LYS A 291 16.04 8.55 25.26
CA LYS A 291 16.07 8.45 26.71
C LYS A 291 17.30 7.72 27.26
N ASN A 292 17.74 6.66 26.59
CA ASN A 292 18.68 5.69 27.17
C ASN A 292 20.10 5.75 26.57
N ILE A 293 20.26 6.26 25.35
CA ILE A 293 21.57 6.41 24.70
C ILE A 293 22.15 7.78 25.08
N LYS A 294 23.19 7.75 25.90
CA LYS A 294 23.88 8.96 26.37
C LYS A 294 24.38 9.80 25.19
N GLY A 295 24.04 11.09 25.18
CA GLY A 295 24.49 12.07 24.18
C GLY A 295 23.71 12.05 22.85
N LEU A 296 22.81 11.09 22.65
CA LEU A 296 22.04 10.97 21.40
C LEU A 296 21.07 12.14 21.22
N LYS A 297 20.47 12.61 22.31
CA LYS A 297 19.56 13.76 22.30
C LYS A 297 20.27 15.01 21.78
N GLU A 298 21.46 15.30 22.30
CA GLU A 298 22.28 16.42 21.89
C GLU A 298 22.70 16.28 20.42
N TYR A 299 23.10 15.08 20.00
CA TYR A 299 23.40 14.79 18.59
C TYR A 299 22.20 15.07 17.68
N PHE A 300 20.99 14.64 18.04
CA PHE A 300 19.78 14.92 17.25
C PHE A 300 19.48 16.42 17.18
N LEU A 301 19.55 17.12 18.31
CA LEU A 301 19.31 18.57 18.36
C LEU A 301 20.30 19.36 17.51
N VAL A 302 21.59 19.00 17.51
CA VAL A 302 22.62 19.66 16.69
C VAL A 302 22.35 19.46 15.19
N ASN A 303 21.83 18.31 14.79
CA ASN A 303 21.47 18.03 13.39
C ASN A 303 20.05 18.52 13.03
N GLY A 304 19.31 19.09 13.99
CA GLY A 304 17.92 19.52 13.82
C GLY A 304 16.91 18.38 13.69
N TYR A 305 17.29 17.15 14.03
CA TYR A 305 16.41 15.99 13.98
C TYR A 305 15.40 16.01 15.13
N ALA A 306 14.21 15.47 14.86
CA ALA A 306 13.16 15.35 15.85
C ALA A 306 13.53 14.30 16.91
N ILE A 307 13.43 14.70 18.18
CA ILE A 307 13.66 13.82 19.34
C ILE A 307 12.41 13.06 19.77
N ASN A 308 11.25 13.40 19.20
CA ASN A 308 9.97 12.76 19.43
C ASN A 308 8.99 13.10 18.27
N PHE A 309 7.86 12.41 18.20
CA PHE A 309 6.75 12.79 17.30
C PHE A 309 5.80 13.70 18.07
N GLU A 310 5.75 14.95 17.67
CA GLU A 310 4.89 15.96 18.28
C GLU A 310 3.49 15.93 17.66
N LYS A 311 2.47 16.34 18.41
CA LYS A 311 1.10 16.35 17.90
C LYS A 311 0.94 17.46 16.87
N ASN A 312 0.73 17.08 15.61
CA ASN A 312 0.61 17.99 14.49
C ASN A 312 -0.39 17.46 13.44
N PRO A 313 -0.87 18.32 12.52
CA PRO A 313 -1.82 17.90 11.48
C PRO A 313 -1.17 17.03 10.40
N TYR A 314 0.11 17.28 10.05
CA TYR A 314 0.86 16.42 9.13
C TYR A 314 1.67 15.36 9.86
N ILE A 315 1.57 14.13 9.38
CA ILE A 315 2.35 12.98 9.86
C ILE A 315 2.80 12.12 8.67
N LEU A 316 3.97 11.49 8.77
CA LEU A 316 4.48 10.61 7.70
C LEU A 316 3.42 9.61 7.25
N SER A 317 3.25 9.46 5.94
CA SER A 317 2.45 8.35 5.40
C SER A 317 3.14 7.01 5.69
N SER A 318 2.37 5.92 5.69
CA SER A 318 2.94 4.61 6.04
C SER A 318 4.12 4.19 5.15
N ASN A 319 4.13 4.59 3.86
CA ASN A 319 5.25 4.29 2.96
C ASN A 319 6.47 5.19 3.23
N LEU A 320 6.30 6.48 3.56
CA LEU A 320 7.44 7.31 4.01
C LEU A 320 8.02 6.77 5.32
N TYR A 321 7.16 6.40 6.27
CA TYR A 321 7.59 5.87 7.56
C TYR A 321 8.44 4.60 7.40
N HIS A 322 7.96 3.63 6.62
CA HIS A 322 8.66 2.34 6.45
C HIS A 322 9.87 2.40 5.54
N HIS A 323 9.74 3.05 4.39
CA HIS A 323 10.76 2.96 3.36
C HIS A 323 11.89 3.98 3.56
N ILE A 324 11.59 5.11 4.21
CA ILE A 324 12.55 6.21 4.36
C ILE A 324 12.89 6.40 5.84
N TYR A 325 11.92 6.81 6.66
CA TYR A 325 12.18 7.27 8.03
C TYR A 325 12.85 6.21 8.91
N LYS A 326 12.32 4.97 8.95
CA LYS A 326 12.91 3.90 9.77
C LYS A 326 14.36 3.58 9.39
N GLY A 327 14.68 3.65 8.10
CA GLY A 327 16.04 3.45 7.59
C GLY A 327 16.96 4.59 8.02
N ALA A 328 16.56 5.82 7.73
CA ALA A 328 17.30 7.04 8.11
C ALA A 328 17.55 7.13 9.62
N LEU A 329 16.55 6.77 10.43
CA LEU A 329 16.67 6.73 11.88
C LEU A 329 17.71 5.69 12.32
N GLY A 330 17.65 4.49 11.75
CA GLY A 330 18.61 3.42 12.05
C GLY A 330 20.05 3.84 11.71
N GLU A 331 20.25 4.42 10.53
CA GLU A 331 21.56 4.90 10.08
C GLU A 331 22.10 6.02 10.97
N ALA A 332 21.29 7.03 11.29
CA ALA A 332 21.71 8.15 12.14
C ALA A 332 22.13 7.68 13.53
N ILE A 333 21.35 6.78 14.15
CA ILE A 333 21.65 6.23 15.48
C ILE A 333 22.83 5.26 15.43
N GLY A 334 22.89 4.39 14.42
CA GLY A 334 23.98 3.44 14.23
C GLY A 334 25.33 4.14 14.07
N LYS A 335 25.38 5.16 13.21
CA LYS A 335 26.57 6.01 13.03
C LYS A 335 27.00 6.68 14.34
N TYR A 336 26.07 7.30 15.05
CA TYR A 336 26.34 7.94 16.34
C TYR A 336 26.87 6.97 17.40
N LEU A 337 26.30 5.77 17.47
CA LEU A 337 26.75 4.75 18.41
C LEU A 337 28.18 4.31 18.11
N LEU A 338 28.55 4.12 16.83
CA LEU A 338 29.91 3.73 16.47
C LEU A 338 30.93 4.86 16.71
N SER A 339 30.58 6.13 16.45
CA SER A 339 31.46 7.27 16.74
C SER A 339 31.76 7.42 18.23
N CYS A 340 30.80 7.07 19.12
CA CYS A 340 31.05 7.02 20.57
C CYS A 340 32.19 6.07 20.98
N TYR A 341 32.57 5.13 20.09
CA TYR A 341 33.66 4.19 20.30
C TYR A 341 34.89 4.48 19.43
N GLY A 342 34.96 5.66 18.82
CA GLY A 342 36.08 6.08 17.98
C GLY A 342 36.08 5.43 16.58
N ILE A 343 34.94 4.91 16.13
CA ILE A 343 34.77 4.38 14.78
C ILE A 343 34.08 5.45 13.94
N GLU A 344 34.86 6.17 13.15
CA GLU A 344 34.35 7.22 12.27
C GLU A 344 33.96 6.64 10.91
N LEU A 345 32.70 6.84 10.53
CA LEU A 345 32.13 6.33 9.29
C LEU A 345 32.01 7.43 8.23
N CYS A 346 32.45 7.12 7.02
CA CYS A 346 32.34 7.97 5.83
C CYS A 346 31.07 7.65 5.04
N ALA A 347 30.40 8.70 4.55
CA ALA A 347 29.31 8.55 3.60
C ALA A 347 29.84 8.06 2.25
N ILE A 348 29.00 7.32 1.52
CA ILE A 348 29.34 6.82 0.18
C ILE A 348 28.71 7.77 -0.83
N ASP A 349 29.45 8.78 -1.27
CA ASP A 349 28.96 9.78 -2.23
C ASP A 349 29.34 9.46 -3.69
N ASN A 350 30.12 8.41 -3.93
CA ASN A 350 30.45 7.96 -5.28
C ASN A 350 29.19 7.43 -5.99
N PRO A 351 28.73 8.04 -7.10
CA PRO A 351 27.52 7.61 -7.79
C PRO A 351 27.53 6.15 -8.29
N ASP A 352 28.71 5.57 -8.56
CA ASP A 352 28.83 4.16 -8.98
C ASP A 352 28.52 3.19 -7.84
N TYR A 353 28.72 3.62 -6.59
CA TYR A 353 28.59 2.81 -5.38
C TYR A 353 27.52 3.32 -4.41
N PHE A 354 26.83 4.42 -4.74
CA PHE A 354 25.75 4.99 -3.94
C PHE A 354 24.61 3.97 -3.75
N GLU A 355 24.04 3.93 -2.53
CA GLU A 355 22.99 2.97 -2.10
C GLU A 355 23.38 1.48 -2.19
N ARG A 356 24.68 1.17 -2.33
CA ARG A 356 25.16 -0.20 -2.15
C ARG A 356 25.20 -0.58 -0.68
N PHE A 357 25.69 0.35 0.14
CA PHE A 357 25.79 0.30 1.59
C PHE A 357 25.52 1.70 2.14
N ASP A 358 25.28 1.81 3.44
CA ASP A 358 24.95 3.09 4.06
C ASP A 358 26.22 3.92 4.32
N TYR A 359 27.29 3.26 4.77
CA TYR A 359 28.58 3.89 5.09
C TYR A 359 29.76 2.97 4.84
N CYS A 360 30.97 3.54 4.84
CA CYS A 360 32.22 2.79 4.84
C CYS A 360 33.24 3.34 5.85
N CYS A 361 34.22 2.51 6.18
CA CYS A 361 35.45 2.88 6.86
C CYS A 361 36.58 2.11 6.17
N ASN A 362 37.43 2.79 5.40
CA ASN A 362 38.38 2.16 4.48
C ASN A 362 37.69 1.17 3.51
N ASP A 363 38.09 -0.11 3.53
CA ASP A 363 37.53 -1.19 2.70
C ASP A 363 36.43 -2.00 3.41
N ILE A 364 35.93 -1.51 4.55
CA ILE A 364 34.85 -2.09 5.33
C ILE A 364 33.57 -1.30 5.11
N TYR A 365 32.48 -2.01 4.86
CA TYR A 365 31.18 -1.40 4.56
C TYR A 365 30.12 -1.77 5.60
N PHE A 366 29.20 -0.85 5.85
CA PHE A 366 28.18 -0.95 6.88
C PHE A 366 26.78 -0.76 6.29
N ASP A 367 25.87 -1.65 6.65
CA ASP A 367 24.46 -1.66 6.24
C ASP A 367 23.58 -1.74 7.50
N PHE A 368 23.11 -0.60 7.98
CA PHE A 368 22.25 -0.49 9.13
C PHE A 368 20.82 -0.91 8.78
N LYS A 369 20.17 -1.55 9.74
CA LYS A 369 18.78 -2.01 9.65
C LYS A 369 18.02 -1.67 10.93
N ASN A 370 16.71 -1.49 10.79
CA ASN A 370 15.79 -1.32 11.90
C ASN A 370 14.61 -2.28 11.71
N TRP A 371 14.96 -3.58 11.69
CA TRP A 371 14.03 -4.67 11.43
C TRP A 371 13.28 -5.09 12.68
N ASP A 372 12.01 -5.48 12.49
CA ASP A 372 11.21 -6.19 13.48
C ASP A 372 11.16 -7.70 13.16
N GLU A 373 10.75 -8.51 14.14
CA GLU A 373 10.67 -9.99 14.06
C GLU A 373 9.84 -10.50 12.87
N SER A 374 8.89 -9.71 12.36
CA SER A 374 7.99 -10.13 11.28
C SER A 374 8.66 -10.19 9.90
N PHE A 375 9.87 -9.64 9.78
CA PHE A 375 10.63 -9.57 8.53
C PHE A 375 11.49 -10.82 8.29
N LEU A 376 10.84 -11.97 8.07
CA LEU A 376 11.50 -13.21 7.66
C LEU A 376 11.78 -13.21 6.15
N ILE A 377 12.84 -12.54 5.71
CA ILE A 377 13.39 -12.78 4.37
C ILE A 377 14.16 -14.10 4.36
N ASP A 378 14.12 -14.82 3.23
CA ASP A 378 15.02 -15.95 2.98
C ASP A 378 16.48 -15.48 3.05
N GLU A 379 17.14 -15.87 4.14
CA GLU A 379 18.52 -15.54 4.48
C GLU A 379 19.48 -15.86 3.34
N SER A 380 19.24 -16.95 2.60
CA SER A 380 20.10 -17.35 1.48
C SER A 380 20.06 -16.34 0.33
N LYS A 381 18.93 -15.66 0.13
CA LYS A 381 18.76 -14.67 -0.94
C LYS A 381 19.40 -13.34 -0.59
N GLU A 382 19.23 -12.85 0.65
CA GLU A 382 19.87 -11.60 1.05
C GLU A 382 21.38 -11.74 1.21
N VAL A 383 21.88 -12.82 1.79
CA VAL A 383 23.33 -13.07 1.86
C VAL A 383 23.97 -13.03 0.48
N LYS A 384 23.36 -13.69 -0.52
CA LYS A 384 23.84 -13.66 -1.92
C LYS A 384 23.84 -12.25 -2.49
N LYS A 385 22.79 -11.47 -2.24
CA LYS A 385 22.66 -10.09 -2.75
C LYS A 385 23.69 -9.15 -2.09
N THR A 386 23.88 -9.25 -0.78
CA THR A 386 24.88 -8.47 -0.04
C THR A 386 26.30 -8.83 -0.48
N LEU A 387 26.63 -10.11 -0.66
CA LEU A 387 27.93 -10.53 -1.18
C LEU A 387 28.17 -10.06 -2.63
N SER A 388 27.12 -9.98 -3.46
CA SER A 388 27.22 -9.37 -4.80
C SER A 388 27.58 -7.89 -4.72
N LYS A 389 26.89 -7.13 -3.87
CA LYS A 389 27.19 -5.71 -3.62
C LYS A 389 28.61 -5.53 -3.09
N ALA A 390 29.05 -6.38 -2.16
CA ALA A 390 30.39 -6.36 -1.60
C ALA A 390 31.47 -6.50 -2.68
N LYS A 391 31.27 -7.41 -3.64
CA LYS A 391 32.17 -7.58 -4.78
C LYS A 391 32.17 -6.37 -5.72
N GLU A 392 31.01 -5.76 -5.96
CA GLU A 392 30.88 -4.58 -6.82
C GLU A 392 31.68 -3.37 -6.30
N VAL A 393 31.74 -3.19 -4.98
CA VAL A 393 32.45 -2.07 -4.33
C VAL A 393 33.87 -2.42 -3.87
N GLY A 394 34.33 -3.65 -4.11
CA GLY A 394 35.64 -4.12 -3.64
C GLY A 394 35.77 -4.23 -2.12
N ALA A 395 34.68 -4.50 -1.40
CA ALA A 395 34.67 -4.60 0.06
C ALA A 395 35.47 -5.81 0.54
N ARG A 396 36.40 -5.60 1.50
CA ARG A 396 37.05 -6.70 2.22
C ARG A 396 36.12 -7.31 3.26
N LYS A 397 35.39 -6.46 4.00
CA LYS A 397 34.42 -6.90 5.01
C LYS A 397 33.15 -6.05 4.96
N VAL A 398 32.02 -6.66 5.29
CA VAL A 398 30.71 -6.04 5.33
C VAL A 398 30.01 -6.39 6.63
N PHE A 399 29.51 -5.38 7.33
CA PHE A 399 28.67 -5.52 8.51
C PHE A 399 27.24 -5.13 8.18
N VAL A 400 26.31 -6.09 8.26
CA VAL A 400 24.86 -5.81 8.22
C VAL A 400 24.37 -5.75 9.65
N ILE A 401 24.07 -4.54 10.15
CA ILE A 401 23.85 -4.28 11.57
C ILE A 401 22.41 -3.86 11.81
N ASN A 402 21.63 -4.74 12.43
CA ASN A 402 20.37 -4.30 13.00
C ASN A 402 20.65 -3.43 14.23
N VAL A 403 20.12 -2.21 14.29
CA VAL A 403 20.52 -1.22 15.29
C VAL A 403 19.94 -1.56 16.66
N PHE A 404 18.68 -2.00 16.73
CA PHE A 404 17.99 -2.29 17.98
C PHE A 404 17.71 -3.79 18.19
N SER A 405 17.85 -4.26 19.42
CA SER A 405 17.47 -5.63 19.78
C SER A 405 15.94 -5.80 19.76
N GLN A 406 15.46 -6.53 18.76
CA GLN A 406 14.06 -6.97 18.66
C GLN A 406 14.00 -8.48 18.40
N ASN A 407 14.79 -9.27 19.16
CA ASN A 407 14.90 -10.74 19.04
C ASN A 407 15.40 -11.26 17.67
N TYR A 408 16.19 -10.46 16.93
CA TYR A 408 16.75 -10.88 15.64
C TYR A 408 17.75 -12.04 15.78
N ARG A 409 17.80 -12.89 14.74
CA ARG A 409 18.56 -14.15 14.64
C ARG A 409 20.00 -13.99 15.10
N LYS A 410 20.55 -15.02 15.78
CA LYS A 410 21.95 -15.13 16.20
C LYS A 410 22.92 -14.57 15.15
N GLU A 411 23.99 -13.92 15.60
CA GLU A 411 25.09 -13.48 14.77
C GLU A 411 25.55 -14.61 13.83
N LYS A 412 25.78 -14.26 12.57
CA LYS A 412 26.28 -15.20 11.56
C LYS A 412 27.39 -14.57 10.75
N ILE A 413 28.42 -15.38 10.57
CA ILE A 413 29.58 -15.10 9.74
C ILE A 413 29.43 -15.93 8.46
N PHE A 414 29.46 -15.26 7.31
CA PHE A 414 29.36 -15.89 6.00
C PHE A 414 30.69 -15.75 5.26
N GLY A 415 31.52 -16.79 5.36
CA GLY A 415 32.92 -16.72 4.92
C GLY A 415 33.68 -15.64 5.70
N ASN A 416 34.72 -15.05 5.11
CA ASN A 416 35.51 -14.00 5.76
C ASN A 416 35.01 -12.58 5.45
N GLN A 417 33.96 -12.44 4.62
CA GLN A 417 33.58 -11.16 4.02
C GLN A 417 32.30 -10.53 4.62
N LEU A 418 31.35 -11.32 5.15
CA LEU A 418 30.07 -10.77 5.63
C LEU A 418 29.76 -11.22 7.06
N ILE A 419 29.48 -10.25 7.92
CA ILE A 419 29.03 -10.44 9.30
C ILE A 419 27.63 -9.82 9.43
N THR A 420 26.67 -10.62 9.90
CA THR A 420 25.32 -10.15 10.23
C THR A 420 25.18 -10.01 11.74
N VAL A 421 24.88 -8.79 12.17
CA VAL A 421 24.79 -8.41 13.58
C VAL A 421 23.34 -8.27 14.00
N PRO A 422 22.89 -9.00 15.02
CA PRO A 422 21.49 -9.01 15.42
C PRO A 422 20.99 -7.73 16.08
N TRP A 423 21.89 -7.06 16.78
CA TRP A 423 21.61 -5.81 17.47
C TRP A 423 22.93 -5.11 17.79
N LEU A 424 22.96 -3.80 17.61
CA LEU A 424 24.03 -2.93 18.10
C LEU A 424 23.72 -2.44 19.52
N TYR A 425 22.46 -2.07 19.77
CA TYR A 425 21.98 -1.59 21.06
C TYR A 425 20.69 -2.30 21.48
N ASP A 426 20.63 -2.75 22.73
CA ASP A 426 19.46 -3.39 23.31
C ASP A 426 18.63 -2.36 24.07
N LEU A 427 17.45 -2.04 23.55
CA LEU A 427 16.53 -1.06 24.16
C LEU A 427 15.84 -1.56 25.44
N LYS A 428 15.93 -2.86 25.77
CA LYS A 428 15.38 -3.45 27.00
C LYS A 428 16.41 -3.43 28.12
N THR A 429 17.65 -3.81 27.82
CA THR A 429 18.74 -3.87 28.81
C THR A 429 19.58 -2.61 28.86
N ASN A 430 19.41 -1.69 27.91
CA ASN A 430 20.19 -0.47 27.72
C ASN A 430 21.69 -0.75 27.56
N GLN A 431 22.02 -1.83 26.85
CA GLN A 431 23.39 -2.26 26.62
C GLN A 431 23.75 -2.13 25.15
N ILE A 432 25.01 -1.79 24.89
CA ILE A 432 25.60 -1.88 23.57
C ILE A 432 26.31 -3.24 23.42
N ASN A 433 26.28 -3.80 22.22
CA ASN A 433 26.96 -5.04 21.90
C ASN A 433 28.48 -4.80 21.76
N ARG A 434 29.20 -4.91 22.88
CA ARG A 434 30.65 -4.65 22.94
C ARG A 434 31.48 -5.65 22.13
N ASP A 435 31.01 -6.88 21.99
CA ASP A 435 31.71 -7.91 21.22
C ASP A 435 31.78 -7.49 19.74
N ILE A 436 30.66 -7.00 19.20
CA ILE A 436 30.61 -6.46 17.84
C ILE A 436 31.45 -5.19 17.68
N ILE A 437 31.44 -4.27 18.66
CA ILE A 437 32.32 -3.09 18.59
C ILE A 437 33.78 -3.52 18.51
N THR A 438 34.17 -4.54 19.26
CA THR A 438 35.53 -5.08 19.27
C THR A 438 35.87 -5.73 17.92
N GLU A 439 34.96 -6.55 17.37
CA GLU A 439 35.12 -7.19 16.06
C GLU A 439 35.26 -6.16 14.92
N ILE A 440 34.48 -5.06 14.96
CA ILE A 440 34.59 -3.96 13.99
C ILE A 440 35.98 -3.31 14.09
N LYS A 441 36.47 -3.03 15.31
CA LYS A 441 37.80 -2.43 15.51
C LYS A 441 38.92 -3.32 15.00
N ILE A 442 38.91 -4.61 15.36
CA ILE A 442 39.89 -5.59 14.87
C ILE A 442 39.89 -5.60 13.33
N SER A 443 38.69 -5.62 12.73
CA SER A 443 38.57 -5.62 11.27
C SER A 443 39.15 -4.37 10.62
N ILE A 444 38.99 -3.20 11.25
CA ILE A 444 39.54 -1.91 10.81
C ILE A 444 41.07 -1.90 10.93
N GLU A 445 41.61 -2.37 12.06
CA GLU A 445 43.06 -2.47 12.30
C GLU A 445 43.74 -3.41 11.30
N GLU A 446 43.12 -4.53 10.95
CA GLU A 446 43.61 -5.46 9.91
C GLU A 446 43.64 -4.86 8.49
N SER A 447 43.00 -3.71 8.26
CA SER A 447 43.03 -2.99 6.96
C SER A 447 44.04 -1.85 6.90
N GLN A 448 44.67 -1.49 8.01
CA GLN A 448 45.76 -0.51 8.07
C GLN A 448 47.09 -1.22 7.81
#